data_AF-A0A6T7Z5H6-F1
#
_entry.id   AF-A0A6T7Z5H6-F1
#
_cell.length_a   1.000
_cell.length_b   1.000
_cell.length_c   1.000
_cell.angle_alpha   90.00
_cell.angle_beta   90.00
_cell.angle_gamma   90.00
#
_symmetry.space_group_name_H-M   'P 1'
#
loop_
_entity.id
_entity.type
_entity.pdbx_description
1 polymer ?
#
loop_
_entity_poly.entity_id
_entity_poly.type
_entity_poly.pdbx_seq_one_letter_code
_entity_poly.pdbx_strand_id
1 'polypeptide(L)'
;MSTQFYMNVTLVSAEKMLDAKISAKIGKGYFKRAPVKTAMKSMAMKGATAMLTPSKIAVKLAPNMAKNMPQKLAAKGITATAEVKLVHGPLIVILVTVKEVDANVILEKLGEKNETAFVVGSCVLQCLPKEIVKKVQEEALAQKIATKLAESMGPGIEAQVAENGIEAVAQGMVPAKEGEFLLDHLNHITTYLKEDA
;
A
#
# COMPACT_ATOMS: atom_id res chain seq x y z
N MET A 1 1.84 24.45 2.69
CA MET A 1 0.63 23.77 2.16
C MET A 1 0.77 22.27 2.35
N SER A 2 -0.32 21.53 2.60
CA SER A 2 -0.26 20.06 2.71
C SER A 2 -0.35 19.41 1.33
N THR A 3 0.57 18.50 1.00
CA THR A 3 0.54 17.76 -0.28
C THR A 3 -0.14 16.41 -0.08
N GLN A 4 -0.95 15.98 -1.05
CA GLN A 4 -1.74 14.75 -0.95
C GLN A 4 -1.48 13.82 -2.12
N PHE A 5 -1.55 12.52 -1.85
CA PHE A 5 -1.60 11.47 -2.86
C PHE A 5 -2.45 10.30 -2.36
N TYR A 6 -2.98 9.52 -3.29
CA TYR A 6 -3.77 8.31 -3.03
C TYR A 6 -2.91 7.08 -3.22
N MET A 7 -3.21 6.04 -2.46
CA MET A 7 -2.61 4.73 -2.58
C MET A 7 -3.72 3.71 -2.78
N ASN A 8 -3.76 3.15 -3.98
CA ASN A 8 -4.77 2.19 -4.42
C ASN A 8 -4.18 0.80 -4.32
N VAL A 9 -4.80 -0.05 -3.51
CA VAL A 9 -4.33 -1.41 -3.25
C VAL A 9 -5.44 -2.37 -3.61
N THR A 10 -5.24 -3.16 -4.65
CA THR A 10 -6.20 -4.15 -5.12
C THR A 10 -5.72 -5.54 -4.72
N LEU A 11 -6.51 -6.26 -3.95
CA LEU A 11 -6.21 -7.65 -3.58
C LEU A 11 -6.54 -8.57 -4.77
N VAL A 12 -5.52 -9.24 -5.31
CA VAL A 12 -5.66 -10.13 -6.47
C VAL A 12 -5.99 -11.55 -6.03
N SER A 13 -5.28 -12.08 -5.02
CA SER A 13 -5.52 -13.42 -4.50
C SER A 13 -5.21 -13.52 -3.01
N ALA A 14 -6.00 -14.31 -2.28
CA ALA A 14 -5.75 -14.64 -0.88
C ALA A 14 -5.62 -16.15 -0.64
N GLU A 15 -5.44 -16.93 -1.71
CA GLU A 15 -5.46 -18.39 -1.65
C GLU A 15 -4.40 -18.94 -0.72
N LYS A 16 -3.17 -18.41 -0.76
CA LYS A 16 -2.06 -18.82 0.11
C LYS A 16 -2.37 -18.58 1.58
N MET A 17 -2.97 -17.43 1.92
CA MET A 17 -3.43 -17.14 3.29
C MET A 17 -4.52 -18.11 3.75
N LEU A 18 -5.49 -18.40 2.87
CA LEU A 18 -6.58 -19.33 3.16
C LEU A 18 -6.04 -20.74 3.40
N ASP A 19 -5.12 -21.19 2.54
CA ASP A 19 -4.51 -22.49 2.62
C ASP A 19 -3.73 -22.69 3.92
N ALA A 20 -2.97 -21.68 4.35
CA ALA A 20 -2.26 -21.69 5.62
C ALA A 20 -3.23 -21.80 6.81
N LYS A 21 -4.31 -21.00 6.82
CA LYS A 21 -5.32 -21.02 7.90
C LYS A 21 -6.10 -22.34 7.97
N ILE A 22 -6.47 -22.89 6.83
CA ILE A 22 -7.20 -24.16 6.74
C ILE A 22 -6.29 -25.31 7.17
N SER A 23 -5.04 -25.34 6.69
CA SER A 23 -4.08 -26.37 7.07
C SER A 23 -3.77 -26.34 8.57
N ALA A 24 -3.71 -25.15 9.18
CA ALA A 24 -3.54 -25.00 10.63
C ALA A 24 -4.75 -25.47 11.45
N LYS A 25 -5.98 -25.32 10.93
CA LYS A 25 -7.21 -25.82 11.59
C LYS A 25 -7.38 -27.33 11.43
N ILE A 26 -7.11 -27.88 10.24
CA ILE A 26 -7.21 -29.32 9.96
C ILE A 26 -6.06 -30.09 10.61
N GLY A 27 -4.87 -29.47 10.71
CA GLY A 27 -3.68 -30.08 11.33
C GLY A 27 -3.79 -30.36 12.83
N LYS A 28 -4.75 -29.75 13.54
CA LYS A 28 -4.97 -29.93 14.98
C LYS A 28 -5.95 -31.07 15.34
N GLY A 29 -6.55 -31.74 14.35
CA GLY A 29 -7.53 -32.81 14.56
C GLY A 29 -6.99 -34.22 14.34
N TYR A 30 -7.58 -35.19 15.06
CA TYR A 30 -7.32 -36.65 15.11
C TYR A 30 -7.28 -37.42 13.78
N PHE A 31 -7.40 -36.77 12.63
CA PHE A 31 -7.52 -37.42 11.32
C PHE A 31 -6.15 -37.52 10.62
N LYS A 32 -5.32 -38.49 11.03
CA LYS A 32 -3.98 -38.76 10.45
C LYS A 32 -3.99 -39.54 9.12
N ARG A 33 -5.15 -39.96 8.59
CA ARG A 33 -5.21 -40.71 7.32
C ARG A 33 -5.15 -39.75 6.11
N ALA A 34 -4.07 -39.85 5.34
CA ALA A 34 -3.74 -39.00 4.20
C ALA A 34 -4.90 -38.72 3.21
N PRO A 35 -5.71 -39.69 2.75
CA PRO A 35 -6.76 -39.40 1.76
C PRO A 35 -7.94 -38.59 2.33
N VAL A 36 -8.22 -38.73 3.63
CA VAL A 36 -9.29 -37.98 4.30
C VAL A 36 -8.88 -36.51 4.52
N LYS A 37 -7.58 -36.26 4.79
CA LYS A 37 -7.04 -34.90 4.90
C LYS A 37 -7.16 -34.14 3.58
N THR A 38 -6.90 -34.76 2.44
CA THR A 38 -6.97 -34.09 1.13
C THR A 38 -8.40 -33.75 0.74
N ALA A 39 -9.35 -34.65 0.99
CA ALA A 39 -10.78 -34.41 0.72
C ALA A 39 -11.40 -33.36 1.68
N MET A 40 -11.05 -33.40 2.97
CA MET A 40 -11.48 -32.35 3.90
C MET A 40 -10.83 -31.01 3.60
N LYS A 41 -9.57 -30.98 3.16
CA LYS A 41 -8.91 -29.73 2.76
C LYS A 41 -9.64 -29.09 1.59
N SER A 42 -9.98 -29.84 0.54
CA SER A 42 -10.68 -29.28 -0.62
C SER A 42 -12.09 -28.79 -0.29
N MET A 43 -12.84 -29.50 0.56
CA MET A 43 -14.14 -29.02 1.04
C MET A 43 -14.03 -27.80 1.95
N ALA A 44 -13.06 -27.78 2.88
CA ALA A 44 -12.83 -26.64 3.74
C ALA A 44 -12.33 -25.42 2.96
N MET A 45 -11.56 -25.62 1.88
CA MET A 45 -11.14 -24.56 0.95
C MET A 45 -12.35 -23.95 0.25
N LYS A 46 -13.24 -24.78 -0.31
CA LYS A 46 -14.48 -24.31 -0.93
C LYS A 46 -15.41 -23.57 0.05
N GLY A 47 -15.50 -24.02 1.30
CA GLY A 47 -16.28 -23.32 2.33
C GLY A 47 -15.61 -22.04 2.83
N ALA A 48 -14.28 -22.03 2.93
CA ALA A 48 -13.54 -20.86 3.37
C ALA A 48 -13.48 -19.76 2.30
N THR A 49 -13.40 -20.09 1.01
CA THR A 49 -13.49 -19.09 -0.08
C THR A 49 -14.86 -18.43 -0.11
N ALA A 50 -15.93 -19.16 0.21
CA ALA A 50 -17.28 -18.59 0.36
C ALA A 50 -17.42 -17.66 1.59
N MET A 51 -16.70 -17.92 2.69
CA MET A 51 -16.80 -17.12 3.92
C MET A 51 -15.79 -15.96 4.02
N LEU A 52 -14.57 -16.15 3.52
CA LEU A 52 -13.47 -15.19 3.51
C LEU A 52 -13.28 -14.62 2.10
N THR A 53 -14.28 -13.85 1.67
CA THR A 53 -14.23 -13.09 0.43
C THR A 53 -13.13 -12.02 0.52
N PRO A 54 -12.43 -11.69 -0.59
CA PRO A 54 -11.43 -10.62 -0.65
C PRO A 54 -11.88 -9.30 -0.02
N SER A 55 -13.17 -8.96 -0.12
CA SER A 55 -13.76 -7.78 0.51
C SER A 55 -13.63 -7.76 2.05
N LYS A 56 -13.88 -8.88 2.72
CA LYS A 56 -13.72 -8.97 4.19
C LYS A 56 -12.26 -8.88 4.61
N ILE A 57 -11.35 -9.32 3.75
CA ILE A 57 -9.90 -9.22 3.97
C ILE A 57 -9.49 -7.75 3.81
N ALA A 58 -9.94 -7.08 2.75
CA ALA A 58 -9.68 -5.66 2.48
C ALA A 58 -10.14 -4.77 3.65
N VAL A 59 -11.36 -4.98 4.15
CA VAL A 59 -11.91 -4.25 5.31
C VAL A 59 -11.04 -4.43 6.57
N LYS A 60 -10.46 -5.62 6.77
CA LYS A 60 -9.58 -5.89 7.93
C LYS A 60 -8.16 -5.33 7.76
N LEU A 61 -7.65 -5.28 6.53
CA LEU A 61 -6.31 -4.79 6.24
C LEU A 61 -6.24 -3.26 6.22
N ALA A 62 -7.27 -2.60 5.68
CA ALA A 62 -7.25 -1.16 5.43
C ALA A 62 -6.88 -0.32 6.67
N PRO A 63 -7.45 -0.56 7.88
CA PRO A 63 -7.09 0.23 9.06
C PRO A 63 -5.62 0.06 9.48
N ASN A 64 -5.11 -1.17 9.40
CA ASN A 64 -3.71 -1.46 9.73
C ASN A 64 -2.75 -0.81 8.73
N MET A 65 -3.11 -0.81 7.45
CA MET A 65 -2.32 -0.13 6.41
C MET A 65 -2.28 1.38 6.66
N ALA A 66 -3.44 2.02 6.90
CA ALA A 66 -3.50 3.45 7.22
C ALA A 66 -2.74 3.79 8.51
N LYS A 67 -2.77 2.94 9.53
CA LYS A 67 -2.03 3.16 10.78
C LYS A 67 -0.51 3.06 10.61
N ASN A 68 -0.03 2.11 9.82
CA ASN A 68 1.41 1.83 9.68
C ASN A 68 2.10 2.70 8.63
N MET A 69 1.35 3.24 7.67
CA MET A 69 1.91 4.02 6.57
C MET A 69 2.63 5.31 7.02
N PRO A 70 2.09 6.12 7.96
CA PRO A 70 2.81 7.25 8.53
C PRO A 70 4.14 6.87 9.18
N GLN A 71 4.19 5.74 9.88
CA GLN A 71 5.42 5.29 10.56
C GLN A 71 6.52 4.93 9.54
N LYS A 72 6.13 4.28 8.43
CA LYS A 72 7.06 3.97 7.33
C LYS A 72 7.58 5.23 6.63
N LEU A 73 6.74 6.25 6.49
CA LEU A 73 7.11 7.53 5.90
C LEU A 73 7.98 8.37 6.84
N ALA A 74 7.72 8.32 8.15
CA ALA A 74 8.54 8.98 9.15
C ALA A 74 9.98 8.46 9.13
N ALA A 75 10.18 7.14 8.94
CA ALA A 75 11.49 6.54 8.74
C ALA A 75 12.23 7.03 7.47
N LYS A 76 11.55 7.75 6.57
CA LYS A 76 12.12 8.40 5.37
C LYS A 76 12.22 9.92 5.52
N GLY A 77 11.99 10.47 6.71
CA GLY A 77 12.00 11.91 6.96
C GLY A 77 10.71 12.62 6.54
N ILE A 78 9.60 11.89 6.43
CA ILE A 78 8.34 12.43 5.90
C ILE A 78 7.24 12.30 6.96
N THR A 79 6.80 13.45 7.46
CA THR A 79 5.68 13.52 8.41
C THR A 79 4.38 13.54 7.62
N ALA A 80 3.63 12.45 7.71
CA ALA A 80 2.37 12.29 7.00
C ALA A 80 1.26 11.73 7.89
N THR A 81 0.02 11.92 7.47
CA THR A 81 -1.15 11.21 8.00
C THR A 81 -1.75 10.38 6.89
N ALA A 82 -2.28 9.20 7.21
CA ALA A 82 -2.95 8.34 6.25
C ALA A 82 -4.36 7.99 6.75
N GLU A 83 -5.32 8.00 5.83
CA GLU A 83 -6.74 7.77 6.10
C GLU A 83 -7.33 6.85 5.04
N VAL A 84 -8.13 5.87 5.45
CA VAL A 84 -8.88 5.02 4.51
C VAL A 84 -10.03 5.83 3.96
N LYS A 85 -10.06 6.04 2.64
CA LYS A 85 -11.14 6.78 1.96
C LYS A 85 -12.21 5.86 1.38
N LEU A 86 -11.79 4.71 0.86
CA LEU A 86 -12.71 3.75 0.26
C LEU A 86 -12.22 2.33 0.52
N VAL A 87 -13.16 1.44 0.79
CA VAL A 87 -12.96 0.00 0.67
C VAL A 87 -14.15 -0.54 -0.12
N HIS A 88 -13.90 -1.07 -1.30
CA HIS A 88 -14.94 -1.60 -2.18
C HIS A 88 -14.48 -2.90 -2.83
N GLY A 89 -15.15 -4.00 -2.51
CA GLY A 89 -14.68 -5.32 -2.95
C GLY A 89 -13.21 -5.55 -2.53
N PRO A 90 -12.32 -5.99 -3.44
CA PRO A 90 -10.90 -6.17 -3.15
C PRO A 90 -10.07 -4.87 -3.16
N LEU A 91 -10.66 -3.72 -3.50
CA LEU A 91 -9.96 -2.43 -3.59
C LEU A 91 -9.96 -1.70 -2.24
N ILE A 92 -8.79 -1.19 -1.87
CA ILE A 92 -8.56 -0.29 -0.75
C ILE A 92 -7.95 1.01 -1.30
N VAL A 93 -8.53 2.15 -0.94
CA VAL A 93 -8.01 3.48 -1.28
C VAL A 93 -7.62 4.20 -0.01
N ILE A 94 -6.35 4.59 0.10
CA ILE A 94 -5.79 5.30 1.25
C ILE A 94 -5.34 6.68 0.78
N LEU A 95 -5.88 7.74 1.38
CA LEU A 95 -5.36 9.09 1.21
C LEU A 95 -4.18 9.30 2.15
N VAL A 96 -3.04 9.69 1.61
CA VAL A 96 -1.87 10.12 2.37
C VAL A 96 -1.72 11.63 2.24
N THR A 97 -1.70 12.31 3.37
CA THR A 97 -1.46 13.76 3.47
C THR A 97 -0.10 14.01 4.09
N VAL A 98 0.83 14.51 3.30
CA VAL A 98 2.16 14.95 3.73
C VAL A 98 2.04 16.34 4.36
N LYS A 99 2.45 16.42 5.63
CA LYS A 99 2.46 17.67 6.42
C LYS A 99 3.79 18.38 6.32
N GLU A 100 4.87 17.62 6.46
CA GLU A 100 6.22 18.14 6.51
C GLU A 100 7.20 17.13 5.93
N VAL A 101 8.26 17.65 5.34
CA VAL A 101 9.34 16.88 4.72
C VAL A 101 10.65 17.39 5.28
N ASP A 102 11.38 16.52 5.97
CA ASP A 102 12.74 16.80 6.41
C ASP A 102 13.71 16.54 5.25
N ALA A 103 14.08 17.64 4.58
CA ALA A 103 14.99 17.59 3.45
C ALA A 103 16.39 17.05 3.83
N ASN A 104 16.83 17.23 5.08
CA ASN A 104 18.15 16.74 5.51
C ASN A 104 18.17 15.22 5.58
N VAL A 105 17.14 14.61 6.18
CA VAL A 105 17.01 13.14 6.26
C VAL A 105 16.88 12.52 4.86
N ILE A 106 16.18 13.20 3.94
CA ILE A 106 16.06 12.74 2.55
C ILE A 106 17.41 12.83 1.83
N LEU A 107 18.15 13.93 2.00
CA LEU A 107 19.46 14.09 1.42
C LEU A 107 20.45 13.08 1.98
N GLU A 108 20.48 12.85 3.29
CA GLU A 108 21.32 11.82 3.92
C GLU A 108 21.05 10.44 3.31
N LYS A 109 19.78 10.04 3.18
CA LYS A 109 19.40 8.77 2.54
C LYS A 109 19.70 8.71 1.04
N LEU A 110 19.73 9.85 0.36
CA LEU A 110 20.20 9.93 -1.02
C LEU A 110 21.73 9.84 -1.08
N GLY A 111 22.45 10.42 -0.12
CA GLY A 111 23.91 10.34 0.01
C GLY A 111 24.41 8.93 0.24
N GLU A 112 23.70 8.12 1.02
CA GLU A 112 23.95 6.67 1.14
C GLU A 112 23.91 5.93 -0.21
N LYS A 113 23.17 6.48 -1.20
CA LYS A 113 22.99 5.86 -2.52
C LYS A 113 23.77 6.57 -3.64
N ASN A 114 24.11 7.83 -3.45
CA ASN A 114 24.71 8.71 -4.46
C ASN A 114 25.36 9.93 -3.79
N GLU A 115 26.65 9.83 -3.48
CA GLU A 115 27.44 10.89 -2.84
C GLU A 115 27.41 12.21 -3.64
N THR A 116 27.39 12.14 -4.97
CA THR A 116 27.40 13.35 -5.81
C THR A 116 26.10 14.14 -5.69
N ALA A 117 24.96 13.45 -5.66
CA ALA A 117 23.66 14.07 -5.43
C ALA A 117 23.57 14.73 -4.04
N PHE A 118 24.20 14.11 -3.02
CA PHE A 118 24.26 14.67 -1.67
C PHE A 118 25.13 15.92 -1.59
N VAL A 119 26.35 15.90 -2.16
CA VAL A 119 27.25 17.06 -2.14
C VAL A 119 26.64 18.24 -2.90
N VAL A 120 26.05 18.00 -4.07
CA VAL A 120 25.40 19.06 -4.85
C VAL A 120 24.15 19.58 -4.13
N GLY A 121 23.30 18.67 -3.61
CA GLY A 121 22.08 19.06 -2.90
C GLY A 121 22.35 19.84 -1.62
N SER A 122 23.30 19.38 -0.80
CA SER A 122 23.70 20.05 0.45
C SER A 122 24.33 21.41 0.20
N CYS A 123 25.20 21.53 -0.81
CA CYS A 123 25.82 22.80 -1.18
C CYS A 123 24.78 23.82 -1.67
N VAL A 124 23.85 23.41 -2.54
CA VAL A 124 22.76 24.28 -3.03
C VAL A 124 21.86 24.76 -1.89
N LEU A 125 21.53 23.89 -0.93
CA LEU A 125 20.73 24.28 0.23
C LEU A 125 21.47 25.21 1.20
N GLN A 126 22.80 25.10 1.31
CA GLN A 126 23.62 25.98 2.16
C GLN A 126 23.86 27.35 1.54
N CYS A 127 23.91 27.44 0.21
CA CYS A 127 24.17 28.69 -0.51
C CYS A 127 22.92 29.56 -0.72
N LEU A 128 21.72 29.03 -0.48
CA LEU A 128 20.47 29.76 -0.68
C LEU A 128 20.01 30.45 0.61
N PRO A 129 19.42 31.67 0.53
CA PRO A 129 18.77 32.32 1.66
C PRO A 129 17.69 31.42 2.27
N LYS A 130 17.57 31.42 3.60
CA LYS A 130 16.67 30.53 4.35
C LYS A 130 15.21 30.68 3.89
N GLU A 131 14.76 31.87 3.49
CA GLU A 131 13.40 32.06 2.98
C GLU A 131 13.17 31.37 1.63
N ILE A 132 14.18 31.35 0.75
CA ILE A 132 14.09 30.71 -0.57
C ILE A 132 14.17 29.20 -0.42
N VAL A 133 15.08 28.70 0.42
CA VAL A 133 15.17 27.27 0.76
C VAL A 133 13.82 26.77 1.26
N LYS A 134 13.19 27.50 2.17
CA LYS A 134 11.89 27.14 2.74
C LYS A 134 10.80 27.08 1.66
N LYS A 135 10.71 28.06 0.77
CA LYS A 135 9.73 28.04 -0.35
C LYS A 135 9.98 26.89 -1.33
N VAL A 136 11.23 26.64 -1.71
CA VAL A 136 11.59 25.56 -2.65
C VAL A 136 11.34 24.18 -2.01
N GLN A 137 11.64 24.03 -0.72
CA GLN A 137 11.38 22.82 0.07
C GLN A 137 9.88 22.55 0.25
N GLU A 138 9.11 23.59 0.57
CA GLU A 138 7.69 23.42 0.89
C GLU A 138 6.80 23.19 -0.33
N GLU A 139 7.10 23.80 -1.49
CA GLU A 139 6.19 23.75 -2.64
C GLU A 139 6.66 22.79 -3.74
N ALA A 140 7.86 23.00 -4.28
CA ALA A 140 8.35 22.24 -5.42
C ALA A 140 8.85 20.84 -5.02
N LEU A 141 9.51 20.74 -3.87
CA LEU A 141 10.02 19.47 -3.35
C LEU A 141 8.89 18.60 -2.81
N ALA A 142 7.94 19.15 -2.06
CA ALA A 142 6.83 18.37 -1.51
C ALA A 142 5.99 17.67 -2.61
N GLN A 143 5.68 18.37 -3.71
CA GLN A 143 4.98 17.76 -4.85
C GLN A 143 5.81 16.69 -5.55
N LYS A 144 7.09 16.97 -5.85
CA LYS A 144 7.98 15.96 -6.48
C LYS A 144 8.17 14.73 -5.60
N ILE A 145 8.28 14.93 -4.29
CA ILE A 145 8.41 13.86 -3.31
C ILE A 145 7.11 13.07 -3.24
N ALA A 146 5.94 13.70 -3.21
CA ALA A 146 4.66 13.00 -3.23
C ALA A 146 4.50 12.13 -4.49
N THR A 147 4.86 12.65 -5.67
CA THR A 147 4.83 11.88 -6.93
C THR A 147 5.81 10.70 -6.89
N LYS A 148 7.05 10.94 -6.44
CA LYS A 148 8.07 9.87 -6.35
C LYS A 148 7.74 8.83 -5.28
N LEU A 149 7.14 9.23 -4.18
CA LEU A 149 6.62 8.33 -3.16
C LEU A 149 5.48 7.49 -3.74
N ALA A 150 4.52 8.11 -4.41
CA ALA A 150 3.41 7.42 -5.04
C ALA A 150 3.91 6.34 -6.02
N GLU A 151 4.91 6.64 -6.84
CA GLU A 151 5.55 5.70 -7.77
C GLU A 151 6.31 4.56 -7.06
N SER A 152 7.03 4.87 -5.97
CA SER A 152 7.96 3.92 -5.33
C SER A 152 7.36 3.09 -4.19
N MET A 153 6.22 3.49 -3.63
CA MET A 153 5.62 2.82 -2.48
C MET A 153 4.86 1.54 -2.85
N GLY A 154 4.41 1.41 -4.11
CA GLY A 154 3.66 0.25 -4.59
C GLY A 154 4.32 -1.09 -4.23
N PRO A 155 5.53 -1.38 -4.73
CA PRO A 155 6.22 -2.65 -4.47
C PRO A 155 6.45 -2.94 -2.98
N GLY A 156 6.68 -1.90 -2.17
CA GLY A 156 6.88 -2.05 -0.72
C GLY A 156 5.60 -2.40 0.04
N ILE A 157 4.44 -1.95 -0.47
CA ILE A 157 3.12 -2.33 0.06
C ILE A 157 2.77 -3.75 -0.40
N GLU A 158 3.01 -4.08 -1.67
CA GLU A 158 2.78 -5.41 -2.22
C GLU A 158 3.56 -6.47 -1.44
N ALA A 159 4.85 -6.24 -1.17
CA ALA A 159 5.67 -7.13 -0.36
C ALA A 159 5.10 -7.32 1.06
N GLN A 160 4.65 -6.24 1.71
CA GLN A 160 4.05 -6.32 3.05
C GLN A 160 2.73 -7.11 3.05
N VAL A 161 1.92 -6.98 2.00
CA VAL A 161 0.67 -7.73 1.89
C VAL A 161 0.97 -9.20 1.54
N ALA A 162 2.01 -9.46 0.74
CA ALA A 162 2.50 -10.80 0.40
C ALA A 162 3.04 -11.57 1.60
N GLU A 163 3.66 -10.91 2.58
CA GLU A 163 4.05 -11.52 3.87
C GLU A 163 2.85 -12.15 4.60
N ASN A 164 1.63 -11.64 4.36
CA ASN A 164 0.40 -12.19 4.92
C ASN A 164 -0.22 -13.28 4.02
N GLY A 165 0.47 -13.73 2.97
CA GLY A 165 -0.02 -14.71 2.01
C GLY A 165 -1.10 -14.17 1.07
N ILE A 166 -1.12 -12.86 0.85
CA ILE A 166 -2.09 -12.18 0.00
C ILE A 166 -1.34 -11.51 -1.15
N GLU A 167 -1.74 -11.81 -2.37
CA GLU A 167 -1.23 -11.15 -3.57
C GLU A 167 -2.03 -9.88 -3.79
N ALA A 168 -1.33 -8.76 -3.95
CA ALA A 168 -1.93 -7.45 -4.16
C ALA A 168 -1.14 -6.67 -5.20
N VAL A 169 -1.81 -5.72 -5.85
CA VAL A 169 -1.21 -4.70 -6.70
C VAL A 169 -1.43 -3.36 -6.02
N ALA A 170 -0.37 -2.60 -5.82
CA ALA A 170 -0.43 -1.30 -5.18
C ALA A 170 0.09 -0.20 -6.11
N GLN A 171 -0.72 0.83 -6.31
CA GLN A 171 -0.40 1.95 -7.17
C GLN A 171 -0.65 3.26 -6.45
N GLY A 172 0.38 4.10 -6.35
CA GLY A 172 0.22 5.46 -5.87
C GLY A 172 -0.21 6.39 -7.00
N MET A 173 -1.13 7.30 -6.70
CA MET A 173 -1.65 8.28 -7.65
C MET A 173 -1.75 9.68 -7.04
N VAL A 174 -1.57 10.69 -7.87
CA VAL A 174 -1.86 12.08 -7.49
C VAL A 174 -3.36 12.36 -7.63
N PRO A 175 -3.93 13.31 -6.87
CA PRO A 175 -5.38 13.57 -6.86
C PRO A 175 -6.01 13.80 -8.24
N ALA A 176 -5.27 14.42 -9.16
CA ALA A 176 -5.75 14.69 -10.52
C ALA A 176 -6.05 13.42 -11.33
N LYS A 177 -5.33 12.32 -11.08
CA LYS A 177 -5.48 11.05 -11.82
C LYS A 177 -6.37 10.04 -11.10
N GLU A 178 -6.60 10.24 -9.81
CA GLU A 178 -7.33 9.30 -8.97
C GLU A 178 -8.78 9.10 -9.44
N GLY A 179 -9.47 10.19 -9.81
CA GLY A 179 -10.87 10.12 -10.24
C GLY A 179 -11.05 9.26 -11.50
N GLU A 180 -10.17 9.43 -12.50
CA GLU A 180 -10.18 8.64 -13.73
C GLU A 180 -9.92 7.17 -13.44
N PHE A 181 -8.92 6.88 -12.61
CA PHE A 181 -8.61 5.52 -12.19
C PHE A 181 -9.80 4.86 -11.48
N LEU A 182 -10.44 5.54 -10.52
CA LEU A 182 -11.56 4.96 -9.78
C LEU A 182 -12.75 4.68 -10.70
N LEU A 183 -13.05 5.59 -11.63
CA LEU A 183 -14.13 5.36 -12.60
C LEU A 183 -13.83 4.16 -13.51
N ASP A 184 -12.63 4.08 -14.05
CA ASP A 184 -12.20 2.97 -14.90
C ASP A 184 -12.20 1.63 -14.15
N HIS A 185 -11.63 1.62 -12.95
CA HIS A 185 -11.54 0.43 -12.11
C HIS A 185 -12.92 -0.07 -11.65
N LEU A 186 -13.82 0.84 -11.27
CA LEU A 186 -15.18 0.47 -10.88
C LEU A 186 -15.98 -0.07 -12.07
N ASN A 187 -15.83 0.51 -13.26
CA ASN A 187 -16.47 0.01 -14.49
C ASN A 187 -16.00 -1.41 -14.83
N HIS A 188 -14.69 -1.66 -14.69
CA HIS A 188 -14.14 -3.00 -14.90
C HIS A 188 -14.66 -4.02 -13.87
N ILE A 189 -14.76 -3.65 -12.58
CA ILE A 189 -15.30 -4.54 -11.54
C ILE A 189 -16.77 -4.87 -11.76
N THR A 190 -17.61 -3.92 -12.21
CA THR A 190 -19.03 -4.20 -12.49
C THR A 190 -19.25 -5.22 -13.60
N THR A 191 -18.26 -5.42 -14.47
CA THR A 191 -18.33 -6.43 -15.52
C THR A 191 -18.19 -7.85 -14.94
N TYR A 192 -17.31 -8.04 -13.94
CA TYR A 192 -17.12 -9.33 -13.27
C TYR A 192 -18.30 -9.71 -12.36
N LEU A 193 -18.97 -8.73 -11.73
CA LEU A 193 -20.12 -9.01 -10.87
C LEU A 193 -21.39 -9.40 -11.64
N LYS A 194 -21.45 -9.19 -12.96
CA LYS A 194 -22.56 -9.63 -13.80
C LYS A 194 -22.44 -11.07 -14.29
N GLU A 195 -21.25 -11.67 -14.22
CA GLU A 195 -21.04 -13.06 -14.63
C GLU A 195 -21.30 -14.07 -13.50
N ASP A 196 -21.40 -13.59 -12.26
CA ASP A 196 -21.67 -14.40 -11.06
C ASP A 196 -23.12 -14.29 -10.53
N ALA A 197 -24.03 -13.62 -11.26
CA ALA A 197 -25.45 -13.46 -10.92
C ALA A 197 -26.35 -14.29 -11.83
#